data_AF-A0A8B9H0T8-F1
#
_entry.id   AF-A0A8B9H0T8-F1
#
_cell.length_a   1.000
_cell.length_b   1.000
_cell.length_c   1.000
_cell.angle_alpha   90.00
_cell.angle_beta   90.00
_cell.angle_gamma   90.00
#
_symmetry.space_group_name_H-M   'P 1'
#
loop_
_entity.id
_entity.type
_entity.pdbx_description
1 polymer ?
#
loop_
_entity_poly.entity_id
_entity_poly.type
_entity_poly.pdbx_seq_one_letter_code
_entity_poly.pdbx_strand_id
1 'polypeptide(L)'
;MRRINVKTRSFAPLTRRGFVLAIVDSGACVSLMGVSIFYRRCPATSRFLASYPATPSGAEPTSLVPVAGTCVPHSQAQGGSGPRMHCNTEGEWMVPVGGCTCDAGYEPNQNSSACLPCQVGFYKAFAGAVPCSECPANSRTGLEASKVCECRSGSYRAPSDANNTACTGPPSAPVSLSWEYESTEGGVSVRWKPPLEMGGRSEVWYNVVCRICPSATNTPPSACSWCGETVTYTPSQTGLRQNKITLNNLLTRVTYLIQVQAMNDVSALSPFPPQSASINFTTSQSGESDILRIYCVFIPV
;
A
#
# COMPACT_ATOMS: atom_id res chain seq x y z
N MET A 1 -70.73 -21.93 4.47
CA MET A 1 -69.25 -22.07 4.63
C MET A 1 -68.96 -23.35 5.40
N ARG A 2 -68.11 -24.24 4.89
CA ARG A 2 -67.74 -25.50 5.56
C ARG A 2 -66.67 -25.21 6.61
N ARG A 3 -66.94 -25.51 7.89
CA ARG A 3 -66.00 -25.26 8.99
C ARG A 3 -65.06 -26.46 9.13
N ILE A 4 -63.78 -26.25 8.88
CA ILE A 4 -62.73 -27.29 8.98
C ILE A 4 -61.92 -27.01 10.26
N ASN A 5 -61.76 -28.02 11.11
CA ASN A 5 -60.95 -27.93 12.33
C ASN A 5 -59.55 -28.49 12.06
N VAL A 6 -58.51 -27.73 12.40
CA VAL A 6 -57.11 -28.16 12.31
C VAL A 6 -56.55 -28.32 13.73
N LYS A 7 -55.94 -29.46 14.03
CA LYS A 7 -55.29 -29.75 15.32
C LYS A 7 -53.87 -30.24 15.08
N THR A 8 -52.90 -29.53 15.65
CA THR A 8 -51.48 -29.92 15.62
C THR A 8 -51.09 -30.51 16.97
N ARG A 9 -50.33 -31.61 16.96
CA ARG A 9 -49.76 -32.28 18.13
C ARG A 9 -48.31 -32.64 17.85
N SER A 10 -47.43 -32.42 18.81
CA SER A 10 -46.04 -32.84 18.78
C SER A 10 -45.84 -34.06 19.69
N PHE A 11 -44.94 -34.95 19.29
CA PHE A 11 -44.50 -36.09 20.08
C PHE A 11 -43.02 -36.29 19.81
N ALA A 12 -42.22 -36.25 20.86
CA ALA A 12 -40.77 -36.38 20.80
C ALA A 12 -40.25 -36.80 22.19
N PRO A 13 -39.05 -37.40 22.29
CA PRO A 13 -38.17 -37.82 21.19
C PRO A 13 -38.59 -39.16 20.58
N LEU A 14 -38.42 -39.30 19.26
CA LEU A 14 -38.52 -40.59 18.57
C LEU A 14 -37.15 -41.27 18.59
N THR A 15 -37.05 -42.44 19.22
CA THR A 15 -35.78 -43.18 19.41
C THR A 15 -35.66 -44.43 18.53
N ARG A 16 -36.76 -44.89 17.95
CA ARG A 16 -36.82 -46.05 17.05
C ARG A 16 -36.88 -45.60 15.59
N ARG A 17 -36.64 -46.51 14.65
CA ARG A 17 -36.59 -46.23 13.19
C ARG A 17 -37.94 -45.85 12.56
N GLY A 18 -39.04 -45.92 13.32
CA GLY A 18 -40.38 -45.59 12.85
C GLY A 18 -41.39 -45.58 13.99
N PHE A 19 -42.63 -45.21 13.67
CA PHE A 19 -43.76 -45.19 14.58
C PHE A 19 -45.05 -45.51 13.82
N VAL A 20 -46.08 -45.94 14.55
CA VAL A 20 -47.43 -46.18 14.01
C VAL A 20 -48.37 -45.15 14.62
N LEU A 21 -49.18 -44.49 13.79
CA LEU A 21 -50.22 -43.56 14.22
C LEU A 21 -51.58 -44.25 14.12
N ALA A 22 -52.36 -44.23 15.19
CA ALA A 22 -53.73 -44.75 15.22
C ALA A 22 -54.71 -43.64 15.60
N ILE A 23 -55.88 -43.61 14.95
CA ILE A 23 -57.00 -42.71 15.29
C ILE A 23 -58.13 -43.61 15.76
N VAL A 24 -58.59 -43.40 16.99
CA VAL A 24 -59.66 -44.18 17.61
C VAL A 24 -60.89 -43.30 17.75
N ASP A 25 -62.02 -43.78 17.22
CA ASP A 25 -63.34 -43.17 17.40
C ASP A 25 -64.17 -44.01 18.39
N SER A 26 -64.88 -43.34 19.28
CA SER A 26 -65.72 -43.95 20.31
C SER A 26 -67.20 -43.52 20.20
N GLY A 27 -67.66 -43.19 18.99
CA GLY A 27 -69.06 -42.83 18.70
C GLY A 27 -69.28 -41.36 18.34
N ALA A 28 -68.27 -40.66 17.83
CA ALA A 28 -68.39 -39.26 17.42
C ALA A 28 -68.77 -39.14 15.93
N CYS A 29 -69.58 -38.13 15.59
CA CYS A 29 -69.87 -37.81 14.18
C CYS A 29 -68.73 -36.94 13.59
N VAL A 30 -67.63 -37.57 13.18
CA VAL A 30 -66.42 -36.89 12.68
C VAL A 30 -66.06 -37.39 11.28
N SER A 31 -65.55 -36.49 10.44
CA SER A 31 -64.98 -36.82 9.13
C SER A 31 -63.54 -36.33 9.03
N LEU A 32 -62.60 -37.26 8.85
CA LEU A 32 -61.17 -36.98 8.75
C LEU A 32 -60.82 -36.54 7.33
N MET A 33 -60.44 -35.28 7.16
CA MET A 33 -60.09 -34.73 5.85
C MET A 33 -58.64 -35.02 5.45
N GLY A 34 -57.73 -35.16 6.41
CA GLY A 34 -56.33 -35.44 6.13
C GLY A 34 -55.46 -35.46 7.39
N VAL A 35 -54.36 -36.19 7.30
CA VAL A 35 -53.32 -36.28 8.34
C VAL A 35 -52.00 -35.87 7.70
N SER A 36 -51.34 -34.86 8.27
CA SER A 36 -50.00 -34.44 7.84
C SER A 36 -49.02 -34.72 8.96
N ILE A 37 -47.96 -35.47 8.65
CA ILE A 37 -46.87 -35.77 9.57
C ILE A 37 -45.62 -35.11 9.03
N PHE A 38 -44.98 -34.28 9.85
CA PHE A 38 -43.81 -33.53 9.49
C PHE A 38 -42.88 -33.36 10.69
N TYR A 39 -41.63 -33.04 10.41
CA TYR A 39 -40.66 -32.55 11.39
C TYR A 39 -40.10 -31.23 10.90
N ARG A 40 -39.59 -30.42 11.81
CA ARG A 40 -38.95 -29.14 11.49
C ARG A 40 -37.45 -29.34 11.40
N ARG A 41 -36.82 -28.57 10.52
CA ARG A 41 -35.37 -28.53 10.36
C ARG A 41 -34.97 -27.12 9.98
N CYS A 42 -33.82 -26.71 10.48
CA CYS A 42 -33.16 -25.54 9.94
C CYS A 42 -32.63 -25.87 8.54
N PRO A 43 -32.95 -25.07 7.51
CA PRO A 43 -32.46 -25.29 6.16
C PRO A 43 -30.95 -25.06 6.09
N ALA A 44 -30.28 -25.68 5.11
CA ALA A 44 -28.88 -25.38 4.86
C ALA A 44 -28.72 -23.90 4.48
N THR A 45 -27.76 -23.21 5.07
CA THR A 45 -27.56 -21.77 4.85
C THR A 45 -26.07 -21.41 4.96
N SER A 46 -25.69 -20.30 4.34
CA SER A 46 -24.37 -19.70 4.52
C SER A 46 -24.54 -18.29 5.03
N ARG A 47 -24.02 -18.01 6.23
CA ARG A 47 -24.07 -16.70 6.88
C ARG A 47 -22.79 -16.46 7.66
N PHE A 48 -22.39 -15.20 7.81
CA PHE A 48 -21.14 -14.83 8.51
C PHE A 48 -19.90 -15.55 7.93
N LEU A 49 -19.89 -15.74 6.60
CA LEU A 49 -18.85 -16.45 5.85
C LEU A 49 -18.63 -17.90 6.32
N ALA A 50 -19.66 -18.51 6.89
CA ALA A 50 -19.67 -19.91 7.29
C ALA A 50 -20.88 -20.63 6.69
N SER A 51 -20.68 -21.88 6.28
CA SER A 51 -21.73 -22.78 5.81
C SER A 51 -22.22 -23.66 6.95
N TYR A 52 -23.54 -23.79 7.04
CA TYR A 52 -24.25 -24.59 8.04
C TYR A 52 -25.15 -25.61 7.33
N PRO A 53 -24.99 -26.92 7.63
CA PRO A 53 -25.80 -27.95 7.01
C PRO A 53 -27.24 -27.93 7.52
N ALA A 54 -28.14 -28.53 6.75
CA ALA A 54 -29.52 -28.71 7.18
C ALA A 54 -29.56 -29.58 8.46
N THR A 55 -30.16 -29.06 9.53
CA THR A 55 -30.13 -29.69 10.85
C THR A 55 -31.56 -29.87 11.39
N PRO A 56 -31.97 -31.07 11.81
CA PRO A 56 -33.25 -31.28 12.46
C PRO A 56 -33.41 -30.43 13.73
N SER A 57 -34.62 -29.92 13.98
CA SER A 57 -34.90 -29.18 15.20
C SER A 57 -34.87 -30.09 16.43
N GLY A 58 -34.64 -29.51 17.60
CA GLY A 58 -34.66 -30.24 18.87
C GLY A 58 -36.02 -30.85 19.22
N ALA A 59 -36.00 -31.87 20.07
CA ALA A 59 -37.18 -32.60 20.51
C ALA A 59 -38.02 -31.85 21.57
N GLU A 60 -37.37 -31.07 22.44
CA GLU A 60 -38.01 -30.36 23.54
C GLU A 60 -38.40 -28.94 23.15
N PRO A 61 -39.52 -28.38 23.65
CA PRO A 61 -40.06 -27.08 23.22
C PRO A 61 -39.07 -25.90 23.26
N THR A 62 -38.13 -25.91 24.21
CA THR A 62 -37.10 -24.87 24.43
C THR A 62 -35.70 -25.29 23.94
N SER A 63 -35.60 -26.39 23.19
CA SER A 63 -34.31 -26.89 22.72
C SER A 63 -33.65 -25.96 21.71
N LEU A 64 -32.35 -25.74 21.89
CA LEU A 64 -31.47 -25.04 20.94
C LEU A 64 -30.32 -25.98 20.58
N VAL A 65 -30.34 -26.53 19.38
CA VAL A 65 -29.33 -27.49 18.92
C VAL A 65 -28.10 -26.71 18.42
N PRO A 66 -26.93 -26.81 19.07
CA PRO A 66 -25.71 -26.14 18.59
C PRO A 66 -25.18 -26.84 17.33
N VAL A 67 -24.86 -26.05 16.31
CA VAL A 67 -24.33 -26.51 15.02
C VAL A 67 -23.03 -25.77 14.72
N ALA A 68 -21.94 -26.52 14.61
CA ALA A 68 -20.67 -25.98 14.12
C ALA A 68 -20.78 -25.72 12.62
N GLY A 69 -20.38 -24.52 12.20
CA GLY A 69 -20.26 -24.15 10.81
C GLY A 69 -18.86 -24.43 10.26
N THR A 70 -18.74 -24.46 8.94
CA THR A 70 -17.45 -24.55 8.24
C THR A 70 -17.22 -23.26 7.47
N CYS A 71 -16.06 -22.63 7.62
CA CYS A 71 -15.72 -21.44 6.86
C CYS A 71 -15.85 -21.69 5.35
N VAL A 72 -16.40 -20.73 4.63
CA VAL A 72 -16.54 -20.82 3.16
C VAL A 72 -15.16 -20.82 2.50
N PRO A 73 -15.03 -21.27 1.24
CA PRO A 73 -13.76 -21.22 0.52
C PRO A 73 -13.14 -19.82 0.55
N HIS A 74 -11.81 -19.75 0.68
CA HIS A 74 -11.04 -18.50 0.80
C HIS A 74 -11.39 -17.65 2.03
N SER A 75 -11.68 -18.33 3.15
CA SER A 75 -11.90 -17.68 4.43
C SER A 75 -11.35 -18.50 5.59
N GLN A 76 -11.09 -17.82 6.70
CA GLN A 76 -10.53 -18.40 7.92
C GLN A 76 -11.33 -17.97 9.15
N ALA A 77 -11.29 -18.79 10.20
CA ALA A 77 -12.04 -18.55 11.43
C ALA A 77 -11.52 -17.32 12.18
N GLN A 78 -12.43 -16.45 12.61
CA GLN A 78 -12.10 -15.27 13.39
C GLN A 78 -11.71 -15.67 14.82
N GLY A 79 -10.50 -15.33 15.25
CA GLY A 79 -10.07 -15.54 16.65
C GLY A 79 -9.86 -17.01 17.05
N GLY A 80 -9.64 -17.92 16.08
CA GLY A 80 -9.29 -19.32 16.34
C GLY A 80 -10.44 -20.23 16.79
N SER A 81 -11.58 -19.67 17.20
CA SER A 81 -12.81 -20.45 17.44
C SER A 81 -13.63 -20.56 16.16
N GLY A 82 -14.01 -21.78 15.78
CA GLY A 82 -14.87 -22.02 14.62
C GLY A 82 -16.28 -21.42 14.79
N PRO A 83 -16.94 -21.05 13.67
CA PRO A 83 -18.26 -20.43 13.69
C PRO A 83 -19.33 -21.40 14.20
N ARG A 84 -20.33 -20.92 14.93
CA ARG A 84 -21.42 -21.74 15.49
C ARG A 84 -22.76 -21.02 15.43
N MET A 85 -23.83 -21.76 15.16
CA MET A 85 -25.21 -21.29 15.24
C MET A 85 -26.09 -22.28 16.02
N HIS A 86 -27.29 -21.87 16.38
CA HIS A 86 -28.23 -22.72 17.11
C HIS A 86 -29.53 -22.89 16.31
N CYS A 87 -29.99 -24.13 16.13
CA CYS A 87 -31.27 -24.42 15.49
C CYS A 87 -32.37 -24.56 16.56
N ASN A 88 -33.43 -23.76 16.45
CA ASN A 88 -34.57 -23.80 17.39
C ASN A 88 -35.63 -24.84 16.96
N THR A 89 -36.66 -25.00 17.80
CA THR A 89 -37.79 -25.93 17.57
C THR A 89 -38.70 -25.57 16.39
N GLU A 90 -38.69 -24.31 15.96
CA GLU A 90 -39.49 -23.83 14.84
C GLU A 90 -38.82 -24.09 13.48
N GLY A 91 -37.54 -24.47 13.49
CA GLY A 91 -36.72 -24.68 12.30
C GLY A 91 -35.99 -23.41 11.84
N GLU A 92 -35.77 -22.48 12.76
CA GLU A 92 -35.09 -21.21 12.51
C GLU A 92 -33.69 -21.18 13.14
N TRP A 93 -32.78 -20.49 12.45
CA TRP A 93 -31.41 -20.27 12.89
C TRP A 93 -31.32 -19.09 13.85
N MET A 94 -30.77 -19.33 15.04
CA MET A 94 -30.63 -18.37 16.13
C MET A 94 -29.16 -18.19 16.53
N VAL A 95 -28.86 -17.04 17.17
CA VAL A 95 -27.60 -16.65 17.84
C VAL A 95 -26.33 -17.14 17.13
N PRO A 96 -25.76 -16.33 16.22
CA PRO A 96 -24.43 -16.60 15.69
C PRO A 96 -23.36 -16.35 16.75
N VAL A 97 -22.43 -17.29 16.88
CA VAL A 97 -21.25 -17.19 17.75
C VAL A 97 -20.00 -17.37 16.89
N GLY A 98 -19.16 -16.35 16.87
CA GLY A 98 -18.00 -16.30 15.97
C GLY A 98 -18.39 -16.13 14.50
N GLY A 99 -17.41 -16.28 13.63
CA GLY A 99 -17.57 -16.09 12.20
C GLY A 99 -16.26 -16.39 11.46
N CYS A 100 -16.29 -16.21 10.15
CA CYS A 100 -15.09 -16.30 9.32
C CYS A 100 -14.81 -14.95 8.67
N THR A 101 -13.57 -14.75 8.25
CA THR A 101 -13.14 -13.57 7.48
C THR A 101 -12.48 -14.02 6.20
N CYS A 102 -12.74 -13.31 5.10
CA CYS A 102 -12.12 -13.63 3.81
C CYS A 102 -10.60 -13.44 3.88
N ASP A 103 -9.90 -14.31 3.17
CA ASP A 103 -8.45 -14.30 3.04
C ASP A 103 -7.96 -13.08 2.25
N ALA A 104 -6.65 -12.86 2.27
CA ALA A 104 -6.01 -11.87 1.41
C ALA A 104 -6.35 -12.15 -0.07
N GLY A 105 -6.70 -11.10 -0.82
CA GLY A 105 -7.21 -11.18 -2.18
C GLY A 105 -8.72 -11.44 -2.30
N TYR A 106 -9.46 -11.61 -1.20
CA TYR A 106 -10.90 -11.89 -1.26
C TYR A 106 -11.73 -10.99 -0.35
N GLU A 107 -12.92 -10.61 -0.82
CA GLU A 107 -13.89 -9.80 -0.08
C GLU A 107 -15.24 -10.51 0.10
N PRO A 108 -15.98 -10.20 1.19
CA PRO A 108 -17.31 -10.75 1.37
C PRO A 108 -18.25 -10.26 0.27
N ASN A 109 -19.10 -11.15 -0.24
CA ASN A 109 -20.23 -10.73 -1.07
C ASN A 109 -21.27 -9.93 -0.24
N GLN A 110 -22.23 -9.30 -0.93
CA GLN A 110 -23.26 -8.45 -0.30
C GLN A 110 -24.00 -9.14 0.87
N ASN A 111 -24.19 -10.46 0.81
CA ASN A 111 -24.92 -11.23 1.81
C ASN A 111 -24.01 -11.97 2.82
N SER A 112 -22.69 -11.76 2.78
CA SER A 112 -21.69 -12.46 3.60
C SER A 112 -21.84 -13.99 3.58
N SER A 113 -22.20 -14.55 2.42
CA SER A 113 -22.39 -15.97 2.18
C SER A 113 -21.24 -16.62 1.41
N ALA A 114 -20.37 -15.81 0.78
CA ALA A 114 -19.20 -16.26 0.04
C ALA A 114 -18.10 -15.17 0.04
N CYS A 115 -16.86 -15.61 -0.18
CA CYS A 115 -15.72 -14.72 -0.44
C CYS A 115 -15.46 -14.67 -1.94
N LEU A 116 -15.56 -13.48 -2.52
CA LEU A 116 -15.33 -13.21 -3.93
C LEU A 116 -13.90 -12.68 -4.13
N PRO A 117 -13.23 -13.06 -5.23
CA PRO A 117 -11.90 -12.55 -5.51
C PRO A 117 -11.96 -11.04 -5.78
N CYS A 118 -10.96 -10.29 -5.31
CA CYS A 118 -10.79 -8.90 -5.67
C CYS A 118 -10.73 -8.78 -7.20
N GLN A 119 -11.52 -7.85 -7.74
CA GLN A 119 -11.55 -7.58 -9.17
C GLN A 119 -10.22 -6.98 -9.65
N VAL A 120 -9.99 -7.02 -10.96
CA VAL A 120 -8.80 -6.39 -11.58
C VAL A 120 -8.76 -4.90 -11.24
N GLY A 121 -7.60 -4.41 -10.83
CA GLY A 121 -7.41 -3.05 -10.31
C GLY A 121 -7.62 -2.91 -8.80
N PHE A 122 -8.14 -3.94 -8.13
CA PHE A 122 -8.33 -3.99 -6.68
C PHE A 122 -7.45 -5.05 -6.04
N TYR A 123 -7.12 -4.85 -4.76
CA TYR A 123 -6.30 -5.78 -3.99
C TYR A 123 -6.75 -5.83 -2.53
N LYS A 124 -6.29 -6.87 -1.84
CA LYS A 124 -6.41 -6.98 -0.39
C LYS A 124 -5.20 -7.69 0.21
N ALA A 125 -4.36 -6.95 0.93
CA ALA A 125 -3.09 -7.46 1.46
C ALA A 125 -3.24 -8.50 2.58
N PHE A 126 -4.27 -8.36 3.42
CA PHE A 126 -4.43 -9.17 4.62
C PHE A 126 -5.84 -9.74 4.71
N ALA A 127 -5.96 -10.90 5.37
CA ALA A 127 -7.26 -11.45 5.72
C ALA A 127 -8.00 -10.53 6.69
N GLY A 128 -9.33 -10.49 6.58
CA GLY A 128 -10.15 -9.66 7.47
C GLY A 128 -11.51 -9.33 6.88
N ALA A 129 -12.26 -8.49 7.60
CA ALA A 129 -13.59 -8.05 7.21
C ALA A 129 -13.61 -6.91 6.17
N VAL A 130 -12.47 -6.25 5.95
CA VAL A 130 -12.36 -5.11 5.03
C VAL A 130 -12.53 -5.58 3.57
N PRO A 131 -13.32 -4.86 2.75
CA PRO A 131 -13.45 -5.14 1.32
C PRO A 131 -12.15 -4.88 0.56
N CYS A 132 -12.13 -5.23 -0.71
CA CYS A 132 -10.99 -4.95 -1.58
C CYS A 132 -10.81 -3.44 -1.79
N SER A 133 -9.57 -2.98 -1.79
CA SER A 133 -9.22 -1.58 -2.03
C SER A 133 -8.65 -1.40 -3.43
N GLU A 134 -8.90 -0.24 -4.05
CA GLU A 134 -8.27 0.10 -5.31
C GLU A 134 -6.74 0.16 -5.17
N CYS A 135 -6.02 -0.25 -6.21
CA CYS A 135 -4.57 -0.14 -6.23
C CYS A 135 -4.12 1.32 -6.05
N PRO A 136 -3.13 1.58 -5.17
CA PRO A 136 -2.65 2.93 -4.93
C PRO A 136 -1.95 3.52 -6.16
N ALA A 137 -1.68 4.82 -6.15
CA ALA A 137 -1.09 5.55 -7.28
C ALA A 137 0.19 4.88 -7.81
N ASN A 138 0.37 4.96 -9.13
CA ASN A 138 1.47 4.34 -9.89
C ASN A 138 1.62 2.82 -9.70
N SER A 139 0.56 2.14 -9.25
CA SER A 139 0.51 0.68 -9.18
C SER A 139 -0.69 0.14 -9.96
N ARG A 140 -0.72 -1.19 -10.17
CA ARG A 140 -1.83 -1.90 -10.80
C ARG A 140 -1.80 -3.38 -10.43
N THR A 141 -2.90 -4.08 -10.70
CA THR A 141 -2.90 -5.54 -10.83
C THR A 141 -3.60 -5.92 -12.13
N GLY A 142 -3.10 -6.96 -12.79
CA GLY A 142 -3.70 -7.56 -13.98
C GLY A 142 -4.51 -8.83 -13.69
N LEU A 143 -4.54 -9.30 -12.45
CA LEU A 143 -5.18 -10.56 -12.06
C LEU A 143 -6.22 -10.33 -10.96
N GLU A 144 -7.28 -11.13 -10.98
CA GLU A 144 -8.19 -11.23 -9.85
C GLU A 144 -7.50 -11.85 -8.63
N ALA A 145 -8.12 -11.71 -7.45
CA ALA A 145 -7.63 -12.24 -6.18
C ALA A 145 -6.26 -11.71 -5.74
N SER A 146 -5.91 -10.50 -6.17
CA SER A 146 -4.60 -9.92 -5.93
C SER A 146 -4.40 -9.48 -4.47
N LYS A 147 -3.24 -9.84 -3.92
CA LYS A 147 -2.84 -9.48 -2.55
C LYS A 147 -1.96 -8.23 -2.51
N VAL A 148 -1.28 -7.92 -3.61
CA VAL A 148 -0.34 -6.80 -3.73
C VAL A 148 -0.51 -6.19 -5.11
N CYS A 149 -0.38 -4.87 -5.22
CA CYS A 149 -0.34 -4.18 -6.50
C CYS A 149 1.09 -4.01 -6.97
N GLU A 150 1.37 -4.40 -8.21
CA GLU A 150 2.67 -4.24 -8.85
C GLU A 150 2.86 -2.78 -9.28
N CYS A 151 4.11 -2.29 -9.21
CA CYS A 151 4.40 -0.94 -9.68
C CYS A 151 4.34 -0.86 -11.20
N ARG A 152 3.87 0.28 -11.70
CA ARG A 152 3.95 0.62 -13.12
C ARG A 152 5.40 0.89 -13.51
N SER A 153 5.70 0.74 -14.79
CA SER A 153 7.03 1.00 -15.34
C SER A 153 7.52 2.40 -14.97
N GLY A 154 8.75 2.50 -14.45
CA GLY A 154 9.35 3.76 -13.99
C GLY A 154 8.96 4.19 -12.57
N SER A 155 8.17 3.38 -11.86
CA SER A 155 7.84 3.60 -10.45
C SER A 155 8.23 2.38 -9.62
N TYR A 156 8.54 2.62 -8.35
CA TYR A 156 9.16 1.63 -7.47
C TYR A 156 8.70 1.82 -6.02
N ARG A 157 8.95 0.82 -5.19
CA ARG A 157 8.84 0.89 -3.72
C ARG A 157 10.23 0.67 -3.13
N ALA A 158 10.62 1.53 -2.20
CA ALA A 158 11.83 1.33 -1.43
C ALA A 158 11.66 0.11 -0.49
N PRO A 159 12.75 -0.53 -0.03
CA PRO A 159 12.66 -1.67 0.89
C PRO A 159 11.94 -1.38 2.21
N SER A 160 11.92 -0.10 2.63
CA SER A 160 11.22 0.38 3.82
C SER A 160 9.73 0.64 3.61
N ASP A 161 9.26 0.70 2.35
CA ASP A 161 7.88 1.00 2.03
C ASP A 161 7.01 -0.25 2.20
N ALA A 162 5.78 -0.10 2.73
CA ALA A 162 4.84 -1.19 2.80
C ALA A 162 4.25 -1.53 1.42
N ASN A 163 3.92 -2.81 1.17
CA ASN A 163 3.41 -3.27 -0.14
C ASN A 163 2.07 -2.65 -0.57
N ASN A 164 1.37 -1.99 0.36
CA ASN A 164 0.09 -1.32 0.17
C ASN A 164 0.21 0.20 -0.09
N THR A 165 1.41 0.77 -0.07
CA THR A 165 1.62 2.20 -0.38
C THR A 165 1.73 2.43 -1.89
N ALA A 166 1.57 3.69 -2.31
CA ALA A 166 1.77 4.08 -3.70
C ALA A 166 3.20 3.83 -4.16
N CYS A 167 3.37 3.50 -5.44
CA CYS A 167 4.70 3.46 -6.03
C CYS A 167 5.17 4.89 -6.34
N THR A 168 6.46 5.10 -6.20
CA THR A 168 7.10 6.41 -6.31
C THR A 168 8.19 6.37 -7.38
N GLY A 169 8.51 7.53 -7.96
CA GLY A 169 9.53 7.66 -9.01
C GLY A 169 10.80 8.33 -8.49
N PRO A 170 11.92 8.24 -9.22
CA PRO A 170 13.06 9.13 -9.02
C PRO A 170 12.65 10.61 -9.21
N PRO A 171 13.31 11.57 -8.55
CA PRO A 171 12.99 12.98 -8.72
C PRO A 171 13.48 13.51 -10.07
N SER A 172 12.90 14.64 -10.51
CA SER A 172 13.41 15.40 -11.66
C SER A 172 14.74 16.10 -11.33
N ALA A 173 15.37 16.74 -12.32
CA ALA A 173 16.58 17.53 -12.08
C ALA A 173 16.29 18.71 -11.13
N PRO A 174 17.26 19.13 -10.29
CA PRO A 174 17.20 20.39 -9.56
C PRO A 174 17.06 21.57 -10.51
N VAL A 175 16.50 22.68 -10.04
CA VAL A 175 16.24 23.87 -10.88
C VAL A 175 17.01 25.10 -10.37
N SER A 176 17.18 26.09 -11.25
CA SER A 176 17.76 27.40 -10.89
C SER A 176 19.13 27.31 -10.20
N LEU A 177 20.09 26.60 -10.81
CA LEU A 177 21.46 26.57 -10.31
C LEU A 177 22.09 27.96 -10.45
N SER A 178 22.85 28.37 -9.44
CA SER A 178 23.66 29.58 -9.42
C SER A 178 24.96 29.32 -8.67
N TRP A 179 25.98 30.14 -8.94
CA TRP A 179 27.25 30.09 -8.21
C TRP A 179 27.72 31.50 -7.84
N GLU A 180 28.47 31.59 -6.74
CA GLU A 180 29.07 32.83 -6.23
C GLU A 180 30.44 32.55 -5.60
N TYR A 181 31.36 33.51 -5.66
CA TYR A 181 32.63 33.42 -4.94
C TYR A 181 32.40 33.65 -3.44
N GLU A 182 32.98 32.80 -2.59
CA GLU A 182 32.86 32.94 -1.13
C GLU A 182 33.96 33.89 -0.63
N SER A 183 33.57 34.98 0.03
CA SER A 183 34.49 36.09 0.38
C SER A 183 35.32 35.84 1.63
N THR A 184 34.91 34.91 2.50
CA THR A 184 35.53 34.68 3.81
C THR A 184 36.53 33.53 3.86
N GLU A 185 36.26 32.42 3.16
CA GLU A 185 37.07 31.19 3.22
C GLU A 185 37.81 30.88 1.91
N GLY A 186 37.59 31.69 0.87
CA GLY A 186 37.97 31.35 -0.50
C GLY A 186 37.11 30.22 -1.08
N GLY A 187 37.10 30.07 -2.40
CA GLY A 187 36.33 29.03 -3.09
C GLY A 187 35.05 29.53 -3.79
N VAL A 188 34.27 28.59 -4.30
CA VAL A 188 33.04 28.87 -5.06
C VAL A 188 31.88 28.12 -4.42
N SER A 189 30.84 28.85 -4.06
CA SER A 189 29.60 28.27 -3.55
C SER A 189 28.59 28.10 -4.66
N VAL A 190 27.97 26.92 -4.74
CA VAL A 190 26.94 26.56 -5.71
C VAL A 190 25.64 26.34 -4.97
N ARG A 191 24.56 26.97 -5.45
CA ARG A 191 23.22 26.93 -4.86
C ARG A 191 22.21 26.49 -5.91
N TRP A 192 21.17 25.79 -5.49
CA TRP A 192 20.08 25.36 -6.36
C TRP A 192 18.73 25.40 -5.64
N LYS A 193 17.65 25.22 -6.40
CA LYS A 193 16.32 24.95 -5.87
C LYS A 193 15.98 23.45 -6.03
N PRO A 194 15.08 22.91 -5.18
CA PRO A 194 14.64 21.54 -5.29
C PRO A 194 14.04 21.21 -6.68
N PRO A 195 14.01 19.91 -7.06
CA PRO A 195 13.29 19.44 -8.22
C PRO A 195 11.83 19.91 -8.26
N LEU A 196 11.31 20.16 -9.46
CA LEU A 196 9.88 20.46 -9.63
C LEU A 196 9.02 19.23 -9.29
N GLU A 197 9.49 18.04 -9.67
CA GLU A 197 8.84 16.78 -9.34
C GLU A 197 9.73 15.94 -8.42
N MET A 198 9.24 15.65 -7.22
CA MET A 198 9.97 14.85 -6.22
C MET A 198 9.68 13.34 -6.35
N GLY A 199 8.93 12.94 -7.39
CA GLY A 199 8.55 11.54 -7.62
C GLY A 199 7.57 10.97 -6.58
N GLY A 200 6.81 11.82 -5.88
CA GLY A 200 5.86 11.40 -4.85
C GLY A 200 6.50 11.11 -3.48
N ARG A 201 7.76 11.51 -3.29
CA ARG A 201 8.50 11.38 -2.03
C ARG A 201 8.83 12.74 -1.44
N SER A 202 9.04 12.79 -0.13
CA SER A 202 9.37 14.03 0.58
C SER A 202 10.87 14.18 0.80
N GLU A 203 11.57 13.05 0.88
CA GLU A 203 12.99 12.96 1.10
C GLU A 203 13.71 12.98 -0.26
N VAL A 204 14.47 14.04 -0.49
CA VAL A 204 15.42 14.13 -1.59
C VAL A 204 16.76 14.53 -1.00
N TRP A 205 17.81 14.01 -1.61
CA TRP A 205 19.19 14.43 -1.36
C TRP A 205 19.93 14.60 -2.67
N TYR A 206 21.08 15.25 -2.60
CA TYR A 206 21.86 15.61 -3.78
C TYR A 206 23.25 15.01 -3.72
N ASN A 207 23.76 14.67 -4.89
CA ASN A 207 25.15 14.29 -5.11
C ASN A 207 25.76 15.25 -6.13
N VAL A 208 27.01 15.64 -5.92
CA VAL A 208 27.70 16.60 -6.78
C VAL A 208 28.82 15.92 -7.55
N VAL A 209 28.74 16.04 -8.87
CA VAL A 209 29.76 15.60 -9.82
C VAL A 209 30.53 16.84 -10.29
N CYS A 210 31.84 16.85 -10.02
CA CYS A 210 32.75 17.91 -10.44
C CYS A 210 33.61 17.43 -11.60
N ARG A 211 33.65 18.23 -12.68
CA ARG A 211 34.52 18.02 -13.83
C ARG A 211 35.28 19.28 -14.20
N ILE A 212 36.45 19.10 -14.79
CA ILE A 212 37.27 20.15 -15.38
C ILE A 212 37.13 20.07 -16.90
N CYS A 213 36.73 21.17 -17.53
CA CYS A 213 36.50 21.24 -18.96
C CYS A 213 37.49 22.23 -19.62
N PRO A 214 37.91 21.97 -20.89
CA PRO A 214 38.80 22.88 -21.62
C PRO A 214 38.25 24.30 -21.83
N SER A 215 36.93 24.43 -21.97
CA SER A 215 36.25 25.70 -22.21
C SER A 215 34.90 25.72 -21.50
N ALA A 216 34.39 26.93 -21.22
CA ALA A 216 33.03 27.14 -20.71
C ALA A 216 31.96 27.00 -21.78
N THR A 217 32.33 27.11 -23.07
CA THR A 217 31.40 27.02 -24.20
C THR A 217 31.68 25.80 -25.07
N ASN A 218 30.62 25.07 -25.41
CA ASN A 218 30.60 24.00 -26.42
C ASN A 218 31.56 22.81 -26.20
N THR A 219 31.88 22.45 -24.96
CA THR A 219 32.57 21.18 -24.66
C THR A 219 31.57 20.08 -24.32
N PRO A 220 31.56 18.94 -25.03
CA PRO A 220 30.76 17.80 -24.62
C PRO A 220 31.26 17.27 -23.26
N PRO A 221 30.37 16.75 -22.38
CA PRO A 221 30.75 16.27 -21.06
C PRO A 221 31.83 15.17 -21.09
N SER A 222 31.94 14.44 -22.21
CA SER A 222 32.97 13.41 -22.45
C SER A 222 34.38 13.96 -22.62
N ALA A 223 34.53 15.24 -22.99
CA ALA A 223 35.83 15.90 -23.11
C ALA A 223 36.34 16.49 -21.78
N CYS A 224 35.54 16.40 -20.71
CA CYS A 224 35.90 16.90 -19.40
C CYS A 224 36.48 15.79 -18.51
N SER A 225 37.54 16.10 -17.77
CA SER A 225 38.13 15.20 -16.79
C SER A 225 37.46 15.36 -15.42
N TRP A 226 37.56 14.35 -14.56
CA TRP A 226 37.11 14.48 -13.17
C TRP A 226 37.97 15.51 -12.43
N CYS A 227 37.36 16.25 -11.50
CA CYS A 227 38.13 17.10 -10.60
C CYS A 227 39.11 16.24 -9.79
N GLY A 228 40.32 16.77 -9.56
CA GLY A 228 41.34 16.10 -8.75
C GLY A 228 40.94 16.00 -7.27
N GLU A 229 41.61 15.11 -6.54
CA GLU A 229 41.36 14.85 -5.10
C GLU A 229 41.64 16.07 -4.19
N THR A 230 42.30 17.11 -4.72
CA THR A 230 42.60 18.34 -3.99
C THR A 230 41.37 19.19 -3.72
N VAL A 231 40.33 19.08 -4.55
CA VAL A 231 39.08 19.84 -4.41
C VAL A 231 38.30 19.30 -3.22
N THR A 232 38.01 20.17 -2.26
CA THR A 232 37.25 19.80 -1.06
C THR A 232 35.82 20.34 -1.12
N TYR A 233 34.88 19.59 -0.55
CA TYR A 233 33.44 19.86 -0.62
C TYR A 233 32.88 20.03 0.78
N THR A 234 32.28 21.20 1.03
CA THR A 234 31.64 21.50 2.32
C THR A 234 30.14 21.72 2.09
N PRO A 235 29.24 21.02 2.80
CA PRO A 235 29.50 20.11 3.92
C PRO A 235 29.89 18.67 3.52
N SER A 236 29.45 18.18 2.35
CA SER A 236 29.83 16.87 1.81
C SER A 236 29.62 16.84 0.29
N GLN A 237 30.25 15.92 -0.43
CA GLN A 237 30.03 15.78 -1.88
C GLN A 237 28.75 15.01 -2.22
N THR A 238 28.36 14.06 -1.36
CA THR A 238 27.23 13.15 -1.56
C THR A 238 26.28 13.18 -0.36
N GLY A 239 25.03 12.79 -0.57
CA GLY A 239 24.03 12.71 0.51
C GLY A 239 23.60 14.07 1.04
N LEU A 240 23.75 15.14 0.25
CA LEU A 240 23.44 16.50 0.66
C LEU A 240 21.93 16.68 0.85
N ARG A 241 21.51 17.06 2.05
CA ARG A 241 20.12 17.49 2.33
C ARG A 241 19.90 18.99 2.17
N GLN A 242 20.99 19.74 2.07
CA GLN A 242 20.98 21.19 1.84
C GLN A 242 21.08 21.48 0.34
N ASN A 243 20.65 22.68 -0.05
CA ASN A 243 20.70 23.15 -1.43
C ASN A 243 21.86 24.13 -1.70
N LYS A 244 22.94 24.02 -0.90
CA LYS A 244 24.19 24.77 -1.04
C LYS A 244 25.35 23.82 -0.82
N ILE A 245 26.38 23.96 -1.63
CA ILE A 245 27.68 23.33 -1.43
C ILE A 245 28.77 24.36 -1.72
N THR A 246 29.88 24.30 -1.01
CA THR A 246 31.06 25.12 -1.26
C THR A 246 32.21 24.22 -1.72
N LEU A 247 32.83 24.59 -2.85
CA LEU A 247 34.00 23.94 -3.41
C LEU A 247 35.24 24.79 -3.13
N ASN A 248 36.21 24.20 -2.45
CA ASN A 248 37.45 24.84 -2.05
C ASN A 248 38.66 24.20 -2.77
N ASN A 249 39.84 24.83 -2.66
CA ASN A 249 41.08 24.36 -3.30
C ASN A 249 40.96 24.18 -4.82
N LEU A 250 40.22 25.09 -5.47
CA LEU A 250 40.07 25.13 -6.91
C LEU A 250 41.33 25.71 -7.57
N LEU A 251 41.74 25.12 -8.69
CA LEU A 251 42.82 25.64 -9.52
C LEU A 251 42.39 26.96 -10.16
N THR A 252 43.31 27.90 -10.35
CA THR A 252 43.03 29.19 -11.01
C THR A 252 43.08 29.06 -12.53
N ARG A 253 42.31 29.88 -13.25
CA ARG A 253 42.18 29.87 -14.72
C ARG A 253 41.71 28.53 -15.29
N VAL A 254 40.91 27.78 -14.51
CA VAL A 254 40.34 26.50 -14.89
C VAL A 254 38.83 26.62 -14.95
N THR A 255 38.23 26.01 -15.98
CA THR A 255 36.77 25.93 -16.11
C THR A 255 36.26 24.66 -15.45
N TYR A 256 35.40 24.84 -14.46
CA TYR A 256 34.73 23.77 -13.76
C TYR A 256 33.29 23.61 -14.26
N LEU A 257 32.87 22.36 -14.44
CA LEU A 257 31.48 21.97 -14.70
C LEU A 257 30.98 21.20 -13.49
N ILE A 258 30.00 21.79 -12.80
CA ILE A 258 29.36 21.21 -11.63
C ILE A 258 28.01 20.67 -12.03
N GLN A 259 27.81 19.38 -11.83
CA GLN A 259 26.56 18.68 -12.08
C GLN A 259 25.97 18.22 -10.75
N VAL A 260 24.78 18.73 -10.43
CA VAL A 260 24.03 18.39 -9.22
C VAL A 260 22.96 17.36 -9.57
N GLN A 261 23.09 16.16 -9.02
CA GLN A 261 22.16 15.05 -9.20
C GLN A 261 21.14 15.03 -8.07
N ALA A 262 19.86 14.87 -8.38
CA ALA A 262 18.81 14.66 -7.39
C ALA A 262 18.52 13.17 -7.20
N MET A 263 18.41 12.74 -5.95
CA MET A 263 18.25 11.35 -5.54
C MET A 263 17.17 11.22 -4.47
N ASN A 264 16.47 10.08 -4.47
CA ASN A 264 15.61 9.62 -3.38
C ASN A 264 15.80 8.10 -3.16
N ASP A 265 15.04 7.52 -2.23
CA ASP A 265 15.19 6.10 -1.84
C ASP A 265 14.93 5.11 -2.98
N VAL A 266 14.21 5.54 -4.02
CA VAL A 266 13.90 4.70 -5.19
C VAL A 266 14.82 4.96 -6.39
N SER A 267 15.67 6.00 -6.35
CA SER A 267 16.56 6.33 -7.46
C SER A 267 17.50 5.18 -7.84
N ALA A 268 17.96 4.40 -6.86
CA ALA A 268 18.84 3.25 -7.10
C ALA A 268 18.16 2.06 -7.79
N LEU A 269 16.82 2.01 -7.79
CA LEU A 269 16.03 0.95 -8.44
C LEU A 269 15.76 1.26 -9.91
N SER A 270 15.99 2.50 -10.33
CA SER A 270 15.84 2.92 -11.72
C SER A 270 17.00 2.40 -12.57
N PRO A 271 16.73 1.85 -13.77
CA PRO A 271 17.79 1.52 -14.73
C PRO A 271 18.41 2.77 -15.37
N PHE A 272 17.80 3.94 -15.21
CA PHE A 272 18.27 5.20 -15.77
C PHE A 272 19.14 5.98 -14.77
N PRO A 273 20.14 6.72 -15.25
CA PRO A 273 20.97 7.55 -14.39
C PRO A 273 20.13 8.64 -13.69
N PRO A 274 20.56 9.09 -12.50
CA PRO A 274 19.90 10.17 -11.78
C PRO A 274 19.76 11.43 -12.62
N GLN A 275 18.61 12.09 -12.49
CA GLN A 275 18.37 13.37 -13.15
C GLN A 275 19.23 14.46 -12.50
N SER A 276 19.76 15.35 -13.34
CA SER A 276 20.75 16.33 -12.90
C SER A 276 20.70 17.62 -13.69
N ALA A 277 21.08 18.71 -13.04
CA ALA A 277 21.31 19.99 -13.70
C ALA A 277 22.80 20.37 -13.57
N SER A 278 23.31 21.09 -14.55
CA SER A 278 24.72 21.47 -14.61
C SER A 278 24.90 22.98 -14.71
N ILE A 279 25.93 23.50 -14.08
CA ILE A 279 26.39 24.88 -14.20
C ILE A 279 27.91 24.91 -14.33
N ASN A 280 28.43 25.89 -15.06
CA ASN A 280 29.87 26.05 -15.22
C ASN A 280 30.35 27.43 -14.75
N PHE A 281 31.63 27.48 -14.38
CA PHE A 281 32.31 28.71 -14.00
C PHE A 281 33.81 28.57 -14.27
N THR A 282 34.48 29.70 -14.46
CA THR A 282 35.93 29.76 -14.64
C THR A 282 36.52 30.54 -13.50
N THR A 283 37.49 29.96 -12.80
CA THR A 283 38.17 30.60 -11.67
C THR A 283 39.12 31.69 -12.17
N SER A 284 39.08 32.86 -11.55
CA SER A 284 40.05 33.94 -11.80
C SER A 284 41.35 33.73 -11.00
N GLN A 285 42.35 34.58 -11.23
CA GLN A 285 43.57 34.59 -10.39
C GLN A 285 43.18 34.95 -8.94
N SER A 286 43.65 34.15 -7.98
CA SER A 286 43.71 34.55 -6.58
C SER A 286 44.49 35.87 -6.49
N GLY A 287 43.89 36.90 -5.90
CA GLY A 287 44.34 38.28 -6.01
C GLY A 287 45.84 38.50 -5.83
N GLU A 288 46.44 39.23 -6.77
CA GLU A 288 47.53 40.13 -6.41
C GLU A 288 46.94 41.15 -5.43
N SER A 289 47.55 41.28 -4.26
CA SER A 289 47.26 42.39 -3.37
C SER A 289 47.45 43.69 -4.16
N ASP A 290 46.40 44.49 -4.30
CA ASP A 290 46.52 45.89 -4.72
C ASP A 290 47.33 46.64 -3.64
N ILE A 291 48.65 46.51 -3.68
CA ILE A 291 49.54 47.45 -3.03
C ILE A 291 49.38 48.75 -3.82
N LEU A 292 48.49 49.62 -3.34
CA LEU A 292 48.45 51.02 -3.72
C LEU A 292 49.87 51.61 -3.53
N ARG A 293 50.67 51.62 -4.60
CA ARG A 293 51.90 52.39 -4.69
C ARG A 293 51.52 53.85 -4.86
N ILE A 294 51.26 54.51 -3.74
CA ILE A 294 51.17 55.98 -3.67
C ILE A 294 52.60 56.50 -3.81
N TYR A 295 52.90 57.12 -4.95
CA TYR A 295 54.12 57.92 -5.12
C TYR A 295 53.90 59.26 -4.41
N CYS A 296 54.57 59.47 -3.28
CA CYS A 296 54.69 60.81 -2.68
C CYS A 296 55.59 61.67 -3.57
N VAL A 297 55.01 62.67 -4.23
CA VAL A 297 55.78 63.74 -4.88
C VAL A 297 56.09 64.80 -3.82
N PHE A 298 57.36 64.89 -3.44
CA PHE A 298 57.89 66.02 -2.67
C PHE A 298 57.99 67.24 -3.60
N ILE A 299 57.32 68.34 -3.24
CA ILE A 299 57.53 69.65 -3.84
C ILE A 299 58.53 70.39 -2.94
N PRO A 300 59.75 70.73 -3.41
CA PRO A 300 60.65 71.61 -2.67
C PRO A 300 60.18 73.08 -2.80
N VAL A 301 60.42 73.82 -1.73
CA VAL A 301 60.00 75.19 -1.39
C VAL A 301 60.30 76.21 -2.49
#